data_AF-A0A7C6QJR1-F1
#
_entry.id   AF-A0A7C6QJR1-F1
#
_cell.length_a   1.000
_cell.length_b   1.000
_cell.length_c   1.000
_cell.angle_alpha   90.00
_cell.angle_beta   90.00
_cell.angle_gamma   90.00
#
_symmetry.space_group_name_H-M   'P 1'
#
loop_
_entity.id
_entity.type
_entity.pdbx_description
1 polymer ?
#
loop_
_entity_poly.entity_id
_entity_poly.type
_entity_poly.pdbx_seq_one_letter_code
_entity_poly.pdbx_strand_id
1 'polypeptide(L)'
;AGALAAAKLHIPVAHVEAGLRSFNRRMPEEINRIVADHVASLLLVPTKTALDNLRREGIDDNLIRLVGDVMYDATIHFGQVAQERSTILKELQLTSGGYLLATVHRAENTDNLERLRAIFTALCTIAQKLPVVLPLHPRTRAVLEKAGLMTEVTSSLCITAPLGYLDMLMLERNAALIATDSGGVQKEAFFSRVPCVTLRDETEWVELVAAGWNRLAPPTSTENIVEAVKAALASGKVMPKPDDIYGRGDAAWRIVEALAELKK
;
A
#
# COMPACT_ATOMS: atom_id res chain seq x y z
N ALA A 1 2.09 -13.20 16.12
CA ALA A 1 1.78 -13.52 17.53
C ALA A 1 0.52 -14.37 17.66
N GLY A 2 -0.65 -13.91 17.19
CA GLY A 2 -1.92 -14.66 17.30
C GLY A 2 -1.90 -16.05 16.63
N ALA A 3 -1.42 -16.13 15.39
CA ALA A 3 -1.32 -17.40 14.65
C ALA A 3 -0.49 -18.46 15.40
N LEU A 4 0.68 -18.07 15.92
CA LEU A 4 1.56 -18.97 16.66
C LEU A 4 0.93 -19.45 17.99
N ALA A 5 0.24 -18.56 18.71
CA ALA A 5 -0.46 -18.92 19.94
C ALA A 5 -1.59 -19.91 19.69
N ALA A 6 -2.42 -19.66 18.67
CA ALA A 6 -3.50 -20.57 18.28
C ALA A 6 -2.97 -21.95 17.84
N ALA A 7 -1.92 -21.97 17.02
CA ALA A 7 -1.28 -23.22 16.59
C ALA A 7 -0.75 -24.04 17.77
N LYS A 8 -0.11 -23.40 18.76
CA LYS A 8 0.36 -24.05 20.01
C LYS A 8 -0.78 -24.61 20.87
N LEU A 9 -1.99 -24.04 20.76
CA LEU A 9 -3.20 -24.49 21.43
C LEU A 9 -4.04 -25.44 20.57
N HIS A 10 -3.55 -25.84 19.39
CA HIS A 10 -4.27 -26.67 18.43
C HIS A 10 -5.62 -26.08 17.97
N ILE A 11 -5.72 -24.76 17.95
CA ILE A 11 -6.86 -24.03 17.42
C ILE A 11 -6.60 -23.76 15.92
N PRO A 12 -7.49 -24.18 15.01
CA PRO A 12 -7.31 -23.92 13.58
C PRO A 12 -7.18 -22.42 13.28
N VAL A 13 -6.21 -22.08 12.43
CA VAL A 13 -5.94 -20.70 12.02
C VAL A 13 -6.22 -20.53 10.53
N ALA A 14 -7.08 -19.57 10.19
CA ALA A 14 -7.22 -19.09 8.83
C ALA A 14 -6.42 -17.79 8.67
N HIS A 15 -5.42 -17.79 7.78
CA HIS A 15 -4.59 -16.62 7.50
C HIS A 15 -5.08 -15.93 6.23
N VAL A 16 -5.69 -14.75 6.41
CA VAL A 16 -6.08 -13.84 5.32
C VAL A 16 -4.84 -13.13 4.80
N GLU A 17 -4.76 -12.96 3.48
CA GLU A 17 -3.62 -12.30 2.80
C GLU A 17 -2.33 -13.14 2.85
N ALA A 18 -2.49 -14.46 2.82
CA ALA A 18 -1.38 -15.41 2.87
C ALA A 18 -0.52 -15.41 1.59
N GLY A 19 0.76 -15.80 1.72
CA GLY A 19 1.65 -16.09 0.58
C GLY A 19 2.37 -14.91 -0.06
N LEU A 20 2.18 -13.69 0.43
CA LEU A 20 2.92 -12.51 -0.04
C LEU A 20 4.37 -12.56 0.41
N ARG A 21 5.30 -12.19 -0.49
CA ARG A 21 6.74 -12.20 -0.22
C ARG A 21 7.40 -10.93 -0.74
N SER A 22 8.13 -10.23 0.12
CA SER A 22 9.15 -9.26 -0.31
C SER A 22 10.48 -9.95 -0.62
N PHE A 23 10.67 -11.18 -0.14
CA PHE A 23 11.95 -11.91 -0.14
C PHE A 23 13.06 -11.24 0.68
N ASN A 24 12.75 -10.18 1.43
CA ASN A 24 13.68 -9.52 2.34
C ASN A 24 13.38 -9.88 3.80
N ARG A 25 14.11 -10.86 4.35
CA ARG A 25 13.96 -11.30 5.75
C ARG A 25 14.47 -10.30 6.79
N ARG A 26 15.07 -9.16 6.39
CA ARG A 26 15.35 -8.06 7.32
C ARG A 26 14.07 -7.30 7.70
N MET A 27 13.02 -7.39 6.88
CA MET A 27 11.71 -6.84 7.20
C MET A 27 11.03 -7.68 8.28
N PRO A 28 10.66 -7.09 9.44
CA PRO A 28 9.90 -7.81 10.48
C PRO A 28 8.60 -8.43 9.95
N GLU A 29 7.91 -7.74 9.05
CA GLU A 29 6.66 -8.19 8.43
C GLU A 29 6.86 -9.45 7.57
N GLU A 30 8.00 -9.59 6.89
CA GLU A 30 8.29 -10.78 6.08
C GLU A 30 8.46 -12.02 6.97
N ILE A 31 9.18 -11.88 8.09
CA ILE A 31 9.31 -12.95 9.09
C ILE A 31 7.93 -13.34 9.62
N ASN A 32 7.11 -12.34 9.97
CA ASN A 32 5.78 -12.58 10.51
C ASN A 32 4.85 -13.29 9.51
N ARG A 33 4.88 -12.90 8.23
CA ARG A 33 4.09 -13.54 7.17
C ARG A 33 4.48 -15.01 7.00
N ILE A 34 5.78 -15.30 6.88
CA ILE A 34 6.26 -16.68 6.70
C ILE A 34 5.86 -17.53 7.91
N VAL A 35 6.06 -17.03 9.14
CA VAL A 35 5.66 -17.77 10.34
C VAL A 35 4.15 -18.00 10.38
N ALA A 36 3.34 -17.00 10.07
CA ALA A 36 1.89 -17.14 10.05
C ALA A 36 1.41 -18.12 8.99
N ASP A 37 1.99 -18.08 7.79
CA ASP A 37 1.66 -19.01 6.70
C ASP A 37 1.94 -20.46 7.07
N HIS A 38 3.13 -20.74 7.64
CA HIS A 38 3.55 -22.11 7.95
C HIS A 38 2.85 -22.73 9.17
N VAL A 39 2.16 -21.93 9.99
CA VAL A 39 1.38 -22.44 11.14
C VAL A 39 -0.14 -22.40 10.90
N ALA A 40 -0.58 -21.88 9.75
CA ALA A 40 -2.00 -21.78 9.43
C ALA A 40 -2.58 -23.13 8.98
N SER A 41 -3.85 -23.36 9.32
CA SER A 41 -4.63 -24.52 8.84
C SER A 41 -5.37 -24.22 7.54
N LEU A 42 -5.53 -22.94 7.21
CA LEU A 42 -6.15 -22.46 5.98
C LEU A 42 -5.45 -21.17 5.54
N LEU A 43 -5.06 -21.10 4.28
CA LEU A 43 -4.35 -19.98 3.66
C LEU A 43 -5.26 -19.35 2.61
N LEU A 44 -5.72 -18.14 2.90
CA LEU A 44 -6.64 -17.37 2.07
C LEU A 44 -5.82 -16.35 1.28
N VAL A 45 -5.61 -16.67 0.01
CA VAL A 45 -4.57 -16.06 -0.82
C VAL A 45 -5.17 -14.99 -1.74
N PRO A 46 -4.54 -13.80 -1.87
CA PRO A 46 -5.10 -12.70 -2.63
C PRO A 46 -4.79 -12.78 -4.13
N THR A 47 -3.67 -13.37 -4.54
CA THR A 47 -3.19 -13.36 -5.93
C THR A 47 -2.59 -14.70 -6.35
N LYS A 48 -2.47 -14.91 -7.66
CA LYS A 48 -1.77 -16.08 -8.21
C LYS A 48 -0.28 -16.08 -7.84
N THR A 49 0.35 -14.91 -7.77
CA THR A 49 1.75 -14.78 -7.31
C THR A 49 1.93 -15.33 -5.90
N ALA A 50 1.01 -14.97 -4.99
CA ALA A 50 1.06 -15.45 -3.61
C ALA A 50 0.79 -16.95 -3.50
N LEU A 51 -0.09 -17.50 -4.35
CA LEU A 51 -0.32 -18.94 -4.47
C LEU A 51 0.96 -19.66 -4.90
N ASP A 52 1.64 -19.15 -5.92
CA ASP A 52 2.87 -19.74 -6.45
C ASP A 52 4.02 -19.68 -5.42
N ASN A 53 4.07 -18.64 -4.58
CA ASN A 53 5.03 -18.55 -3.48
C ASN A 53 4.82 -19.66 -2.44
N LEU A 54 3.58 -19.85 -1.97
CA LEU A 54 3.27 -20.91 -0.99
C LEU A 54 3.60 -22.31 -1.53
N ARG A 55 3.30 -22.55 -2.82
CA ARG A 55 3.65 -23.80 -3.51
C ARG A 55 5.16 -24.05 -3.57
N ARG A 56 5.95 -23.01 -3.86
CA ARG A 56 7.42 -23.11 -3.85
C ARG A 56 7.97 -23.42 -2.45
N GLU A 57 7.27 -23.03 -1.41
CA GLU A 57 7.62 -23.33 -0.01
C GLU A 57 7.16 -24.73 0.43
N GLY A 58 6.51 -25.50 -0.44
CA GLY A 58 6.08 -26.87 -0.16
C GLY A 58 4.81 -26.97 0.67
N ILE A 59 4.03 -25.89 0.77
CA ILE A 59 2.73 -25.91 1.44
C ILE A 59 1.73 -26.70 0.60
N ASP A 60 0.96 -27.57 1.25
CA ASP A 60 -0.05 -28.41 0.61
C ASP A 60 -1.17 -27.54 0.00
N ASP A 61 -1.45 -27.74 -1.29
CA ASP A 61 -2.52 -27.09 -2.05
C ASP A 61 -3.90 -27.26 -1.39
N ASN A 62 -4.12 -28.35 -0.63
CA ASN A 62 -5.35 -28.58 0.11
C ASN A 62 -5.61 -27.49 1.18
N LEU A 63 -4.56 -26.86 1.70
CA LEU A 63 -4.65 -25.78 2.69
C LEU A 63 -4.87 -24.41 2.05
N ILE A 64 -4.74 -24.29 0.72
CA ILE A 64 -4.70 -23.01 0.03
C ILE A 64 -6.04 -22.75 -0.67
N ARG A 65 -6.55 -21.53 -0.55
CA ARG A 65 -7.72 -21.04 -1.29
C ARG A 65 -7.40 -19.69 -1.89
N LEU A 66 -7.41 -19.61 -3.23
CA LEU A 66 -7.34 -18.32 -3.93
C LEU A 66 -8.71 -17.64 -3.81
N VAL A 67 -8.77 -16.56 -3.04
CA VAL A 67 -10.02 -15.86 -2.71
C VAL A 67 -10.08 -14.43 -3.23
N GLY A 68 -8.96 -13.85 -3.67
CA GLY A 68 -8.88 -12.42 -3.97
C GLY A 68 -8.58 -11.60 -2.71
N ASP A 69 -8.55 -10.28 -2.86
CA ASP A 69 -8.13 -9.38 -1.80
C ASP A 69 -9.33 -8.68 -1.15
N VAL A 70 -9.53 -8.92 0.15
CA VAL A 70 -10.61 -8.28 0.93
C VAL A 70 -10.45 -6.76 1.01
N MET A 71 -9.23 -6.22 0.83
CA MET A 71 -9.04 -4.78 0.72
C MET A 71 -9.66 -4.22 -0.57
N TYR A 72 -9.76 -5.03 -1.63
CA TYR A 72 -10.43 -4.60 -2.85
C TYR A 72 -11.94 -4.48 -2.63
N ASP A 73 -12.55 -5.47 -1.97
CA ASP A 73 -13.96 -5.42 -1.53
C ASP A 73 -14.22 -4.16 -0.69
N ALA A 74 -13.36 -3.91 0.30
CA ALA A 74 -13.45 -2.73 1.17
C ALA A 74 -13.33 -1.43 0.38
N THR A 75 -12.39 -1.34 -0.55
CA THR A 75 -12.18 -0.15 -1.39
C THR A 75 -13.39 0.13 -2.27
N ILE A 76 -14.00 -0.90 -2.87
CA ILE A 76 -15.24 -0.74 -3.66
C ILE A 76 -16.37 -0.23 -2.77
N HIS A 77 -16.61 -0.89 -1.65
CA HIS A 77 -17.72 -0.56 -0.75
C HIS A 77 -17.57 0.84 -0.15
N PHE A 78 -16.45 1.11 0.49
CA PHE A 78 -16.20 2.40 1.15
C PHE A 78 -15.90 3.52 0.16
N GLY A 79 -15.45 3.21 -1.06
CA GLY A 79 -15.29 4.20 -2.13
C GLY A 79 -16.61 4.82 -2.58
N GLN A 80 -17.72 4.07 -2.56
CA GLN A 80 -19.06 4.61 -2.80
C GLN A 80 -19.50 5.52 -1.65
N VAL A 81 -19.33 5.06 -0.41
CA VAL A 81 -19.66 5.84 0.79
C VAL A 81 -18.83 7.13 0.87
N ALA A 82 -17.55 7.06 0.52
CA ALA A 82 -16.63 8.19 0.50
C ALA A 82 -17.09 9.26 -0.51
N GLN A 83 -17.55 8.84 -1.70
CA GLN A 83 -18.04 9.74 -2.74
C GLN A 83 -19.29 10.53 -2.30
N GLU A 84 -20.11 9.97 -1.41
CA GLU A 84 -21.29 10.64 -0.87
C GLU A 84 -21.00 11.53 0.35
N ARG A 85 -20.04 11.12 1.20
CA ARG A 85 -19.86 11.70 2.55
C ARG A 85 -18.64 12.58 2.72
N SER A 86 -17.57 12.34 1.95
CA SER A 86 -16.31 13.07 2.13
C SER A 86 -16.36 14.42 1.41
N THR A 87 -15.92 15.46 2.12
CA THR A 87 -15.82 16.85 1.62
C THR A 87 -14.38 17.28 1.38
N ILE A 88 -13.41 16.39 1.56
CA ILE A 88 -11.97 16.72 1.63
C ILE A 88 -11.45 17.45 0.39
N LEU A 89 -11.90 17.07 -0.81
CA LEU A 89 -11.47 17.74 -2.05
C LEU A 89 -11.92 19.20 -2.08
N LYS A 90 -13.13 19.49 -1.59
CA LYS A 90 -13.66 20.85 -1.53
C LYS A 90 -12.93 21.66 -0.44
N GLU A 91 -12.69 21.06 0.71
CA GLU A 91 -11.99 21.68 1.84
C GLU A 91 -10.56 22.08 1.46
N LEU A 92 -9.85 21.21 0.73
CA LEU A 92 -8.50 21.45 0.26
C LEU A 92 -8.43 22.14 -1.11
N GLN A 93 -9.58 22.48 -1.71
CA GLN A 93 -9.70 23.13 -3.03
C GLN A 93 -8.97 22.37 -4.15
N LEU A 94 -9.06 21.04 -4.12
CA LEU A 94 -8.41 20.13 -5.06
C LEU A 94 -9.34 19.76 -6.21
N THR A 95 -8.76 19.58 -7.38
CA THR A 95 -9.45 19.00 -8.55
C THR A 95 -8.94 17.59 -8.84
N SER A 96 -9.81 16.73 -9.35
CA SER A 96 -9.43 15.37 -9.77
C SER A 96 -8.31 15.40 -10.81
N GLY A 97 -7.26 14.60 -10.60
CA GLY A 97 -6.04 14.60 -11.40
C GLY A 97 -5.15 15.84 -11.24
N GLY A 98 -5.46 16.73 -10.30
CA GLY A 98 -4.77 18.01 -10.11
C GLY A 98 -3.70 18.04 -9.03
N TYR A 99 -3.41 16.91 -8.38
CA TYR A 99 -2.44 16.83 -7.28
C TYR A 99 -1.79 15.45 -7.19
N LEU A 100 -0.65 15.40 -6.51
CA LEU A 100 -0.01 14.18 -6.04
C LEU A 100 -0.36 13.97 -4.57
N LEU A 101 -0.71 12.74 -4.19
CA LEU A 101 -0.88 12.36 -2.79
C LEU A 101 0.38 11.66 -2.28
N ALA A 102 0.91 12.12 -1.15
CA ALA A 102 2.10 11.54 -0.54
C ALA A 102 1.80 10.97 0.86
N THR A 103 2.39 9.82 1.20
CA THR A 103 2.40 9.31 2.58
C THR A 103 3.77 8.74 2.93
N VAL A 104 4.35 9.18 4.06
CA VAL A 104 5.68 8.76 4.51
C VAL A 104 5.65 8.52 6.01
N HIS A 105 5.82 7.27 6.43
CA HIS A 105 5.68 6.88 7.84
C HIS A 105 6.47 5.61 8.24
N ARG A 106 7.14 4.93 7.31
CA ARG A 106 7.92 3.72 7.62
C ARG A 106 9.17 4.09 8.39
N ALA A 107 9.49 3.29 9.42
CA ALA A 107 10.68 3.47 10.25
C ALA A 107 11.97 3.52 9.40
N GLU A 108 12.10 2.69 8.37
CA GLU A 108 13.27 2.68 7.48
C GLU A 108 13.53 4.03 6.79
N ASN A 109 12.48 4.82 6.53
CA ASN A 109 12.57 6.15 5.96
C ASN A 109 12.67 7.24 7.03
N THR A 110 11.86 7.15 8.10
CA THR A 110 11.82 8.19 9.14
C THR A 110 13.02 8.15 10.08
N ASP A 111 13.64 6.99 10.28
CA ASP A 111 14.76 6.83 11.21
C ASP A 111 16.12 7.05 10.52
N ASN A 112 16.12 7.22 9.19
CA ASN A 112 17.29 7.55 8.39
C ASN A 112 17.17 8.98 7.82
N LEU A 113 18.01 9.88 8.33
CA LEU A 113 17.98 11.30 7.96
C LEU A 113 18.29 11.58 6.48
N GLU A 114 19.15 10.77 5.85
CA GLU A 114 19.49 10.95 4.42
C GLU A 114 18.30 10.59 3.54
N ARG A 115 17.64 9.46 3.82
CA ARG A 115 16.42 9.03 3.12
C ARG A 115 15.29 10.02 3.31
N LEU A 116 15.08 10.47 4.54
CA LEU A 116 14.09 11.48 4.87
C LEU A 116 14.33 12.76 4.05
N ARG A 117 15.56 13.28 4.02
CA ARG A 117 15.92 14.46 3.23
C ARG A 117 15.65 14.24 1.75
N ALA A 118 16.12 13.13 1.18
CA ALA A 118 15.89 12.82 -0.23
C ALA A 118 14.40 12.82 -0.60
N ILE A 119 13.57 12.18 0.22
CA ILE A 119 12.10 12.12 0.01
C ILE A 119 11.50 13.53 0.05
N PHE A 120 11.74 14.27 1.13
CA PHE A 120 11.06 15.55 1.32
C PHE A 120 11.55 16.63 0.36
N THR A 121 12.86 16.67 0.04
CA THR A 121 13.37 17.55 -1.01
C THR A 121 12.78 17.20 -2.37
N ALA A 122 12.59 15.91 -2.69
CA ALA A 122 11.95 15.49 -3.93
C ALA A 122 10.48 15.93 -3.98
N LEU A 123 9.72 15.72 -2.90
CA LEU A 123 8.32 16.14 -2.81
C LEU A 123 8.19 17.67 -2.94
N CYS A 124 9.05 18.46 -2.28
CA CYS A 124 9.08 19.92 -2.43
C CYS A 124 9.41 20.34 -3.88
N THR A 125 10.32 19.63 -4.53
CA THR A 125 10.68 19.87 -5.94
C THR A 125 9.49 19.60 -6.86
N ILE A 126 8.75 18.51 -6.64
CA ILE A 126 7.55 18.16 -7.41
C ILE A 126 6.43 19.18 -7.18
N ALA A 127 6.27 19.65 -5.95
CA ALA A 127 5.26 20.63 -5.55
C ALA A 127 5.33 21.95 -6.33
N GLN A 128 6.49 22.30 -6.91
CA GLN A 128 6.66 23.46 -7.77
C GLN A 128 5.83 23.38 -9.08
N LYS A 129 5.44 22.17 -9.51
CA LYS A 129 4.69 21.96 -10.77
C LYS A 129 3.33 21.32 -10.55
N LEU A 130 3.18 20.51 -9.51
CA LEU A 130 1.96 19.78 -9.20
C LEU A 130 1.77 19.80 -7.67
N PRO A 131 0.65 20.33 -7.14
CA PRO A 131 0.40 20.35 -5.71
C PRO A 131 0.59 18.96 -5.09
N VAL A 132 1.27 18.92 -3.94
CA VAL A 132 1.50 17.69 -3.17
C VAL A 132 0.71 17.77 -1.88
N VAL A 133 -0.22 16.84 -1.69
CA VAL A 133 -1.00 16.70 -0.46
C VAL A 133 -0.34 15.65 0.42
N LEU A 134 -0.08 16.00 1.69
CA LEU A 134 0.61 15.15 2.64
C LEU A 134 -0.16 15.08 3.97
N PRO A 135 -0.96 14.02 4.19
CA PRO A 135 -1.43 13.66 5.51
C PRO A 135 -0.24 13.27 6.39
N LEU A 136 0.21 14.21 7.24
CA LEU A 136 1.48 14.07 7.93
C LEU A 136 1.30 13.33 9.26
N HIS A 137 1.84 12.11 9.32
CA HIS A 137 1.83 11.30 10.54
C HIS A 137 2.61 12.00 11.68
N PRO A 138 2.12 11.98 12.94
CA PRO A 138 2.76 12.68 14.06
C PRO A 138 4.22 12.28 14.28
N ARG A 139 4.56 10.99 14.09
CA ARG A 139 5.95 10.51 14.12
C ARG A 139 6.82 11.22 13.09
N THR A 140 6.38 11.25 11.83
CA THR A 140 7.13 11.88 10.73
C THR A 140 7.28 13.38 10.96
N ARG A 141 6.24 14.06 11.47
CA ARG A 141 6.32 15.47 11.88
C ARG A 141 7.44 15.72 12.88
N ALA A 142 7.48 14.95 13.97
CA ALA A 142 8.49 15.12 15.01
C ALA A 142 9.92 14.92 14.48
N VAL A 143 10.11 13.98 13.55
CA VAL A 143 11.41 13.76 12.89
C VAL A 143 11.77 14.95 11.99
N LEU A 144 10.84 15.47 11.19
CA LEU A 144 11.06 16.64 10.33
C LEU A 144 11.43 17.89 11.13
N GLU A 145 10.76 18.12 12.25
CA GLU A 145 11.06 19.22 13.18
C GLU A 145 12.47 19.09 13.74
N LYS A 146 12.84 17.90 14.25
CA LYS A 146 14.19 17.62 14.74
C LYS A 146 15.26 17.78 13.67
N ALA A 147 14.93 17.47 12.42
CA ALA A 147 15.82 17.60 11.27
C ALA A 147 15.94 19.02 10.72
N GLY A 148 15.13 19.98 11.22
CA GLY A 148 15.08 21.36 10.73
C GLY A 148 14.43 21.50 9.35
N LEU A 149 13.68 20.50 8.88
CA LEU A 149 13.08 20.46 7.55
C LEU A 149 11.65 20.99 7.53
N MET A 150 10.99 21.10 8.70
CA MET A 150 9.56 21.39 8.78
C MET A 150 9.16 22.73 8.10
N THR A 151 10.02 23.75 8.19
CA THR A 151 9.76 25.05 7.55
C THR A 151 9.66 24.94 6.03
N GLU A 152 10.60 24.24 5.39
CA GLU A 152 10.60 24.04 3.94
C GLU A 152 9.40 23.18 3.49
N VAL A 153 9.08 22.14 4.26
CA VAL A 153 7.99 21.22 3.97
C VAL A 153 6.64 21.94 4.08
N THR A 154 6.42 22.75 5.12
CA THR A 154 5.17 23.52 5.31
C THR A 154 4.99 24.64 4.31
N SER A 155 6.07 25.23 3.79
CA SER A 155 5.98 26.27 2.76
C SER A 155 5.74 25.70 1.36
N SER A 156 6.08 24.43 1.13
CA SER A 156 6.04 23.81 -0.21
C SER A 156 4.87 22.85 -0.39
N LEU A 157 4.44 22.13 0.66
CA LEU A 157 3.44 21.06 0.57
C LEU A 157 2.11 21.44 1.22
N CYS A 158 1.01 20.88 0.72
CA CYS A 158 -0.30 20.95 1.38
C CYS A 158 -0.36 19.89 2.49
N ILE A 159 -0.05 20.29 3.73
CA ILE A 159 -0.03 19.38 4.88
C ILE A 159 -1.41 19.31 5.54
N THR A 160 -1.88 18.09 5.79
CA THR A 160 -3.08 17.84 6.61
C THR A 160 -2.73 17.03 7.86
N ALA A 161 -3.66 17.02 8.82
CA ALA A 161 -3.63 16.02 9.88
C ALA A 161 -3.88 14.61 9.29
N PRO A 162 -3.53 13.52 10.01
CA PRO A 162 -3.91 12.17 9.60
C PRO A 162 -5.42 12.10 9.32
N LEU A 163 -5.77 11.54 8.16
CA LEU A 163 -7.13 11.53 7.65
C LEU A 163 -7.88 10.27 8.08
N GLY A 164 -9.21 10.39 8.16
CA GLY A 164 -10.08 9.24 8.23
C GLY A 164 -10.09 8.46 6.91
N TYR A 165 -10.49 7.20 6.95
CA TYR A 165 -10.42 6.30 5.80
C TYR A 165 -11.18 6.83 4.57
N LEU A 166 -12.37 7.40 4.74
CA LEU A 166 -13.17 7.91 3.62
C LEU A 166 -12.51 9.10 2.91
N ASP A 167 -11.90 10.01 3.67
CA ASP A 167 -11.19 11.15 3.09
C ASP A 167 -9.91 10.68 2.38
N MET A 168 -9.21 9.71 2.96
CA MET A 168 -8.04 9.11 2.31
C MET A 168 -8.43 8.46 0.98
N LEU A 169 -9.49 7.65 0.93
CA LEU A 169 -9.99 7.05 -0.30
C LEU A 169 -10.38 8.10 -1.36
N MET A 170 -11.01 9.20 -0.94
CA MET A 170 -11.31 10.29 -1.88
C MET A 170 -10.06 10.96 -2.43
N LEU A 171 -9.03 11.15 -1.60
CA LEU A 171 -7.77 11.69 -2.04
C LEU A 171 -7.01 10.72 -2.96
N GLU A 172 -7.02 9.42 -2.67
CA GLU A 172 -6.35 8.42 -3.50
C GLU A 172 -7.01 8.33 -4.87
N ARG A 173 -8.34 8.22 -4.92
CA ARG A 173 -9.10 8.04 -6.17
C ARG A 173 -9.02 9.23 -7.12
N ASN A 174 -8.74 10.42 -6.60
CA ASN A 174 -8.70 11.66 -7.37
C ASN A 174 -7.29 12.21 -7.55
N ALA A 175 -6.26 11.53 -7.06
CA ALA A 175 -4.88 11.92 -7.29
C ALA A 175 -4.46 11.67 -8.75
N ALA A 176 -3.55 12.51 -9.25
CA ALA A 176 -2.83 12.23 -10.51
C ALA A 176 -1.85 11.07 -10.35
N LEU A 177 -1.24 10.98 -9.16
CA LEU A 177 -0.27 9.99 -8.77
C LEU A 177 -0.22 9.88 -7.24
N ILE A 178 0.12 8.69 -6.74
CA ILE A 178 0.38 8.45 -5.31
C ILE A 178 1.85 8.11 -5.09
N ALA A 179 2.52 8.81 -4.17
CA ALA A 179 3.89 8.51 -3.73
C ALA A 179 3.88 8.04 -2.27
N THR A 180 4.20 6.77 -2.00
CA THR A 180 3.92 6.17 -0.70
C THR A 180 4.99 5.19 -0.22
N ASP A 181 5.17 5.06 1.10
CA ASP A 181 5.86 3.92 1.72
C ASP A 181 4.90 2.96 2.45
N SER A 182 3.59 3.16 2.32
CA SER A 182 2.56 2.31 2.90
C SER A 182 2.30 1.08 2.04
N GLY A 183 2.13 -0.07 2.70
CA GLY A 183 1.78 -1.32 2.03
C GLY A 183 0.35 -1.29 1.48
N GLY A 184 -0.62 -0.82 2.28
CA GLY A 184 -2.03 -0.75 1.89
C GLY A 184 -2.26 0.22 0.75
N VAL A 185 -1.72 1.44 0.88
CA VAL A 185 -1.91 2.53 -0.10
C VAL A 185 -1.38 2.14 -1.50
N GLN A 186 -0.34 1.30 -1.58
CA GLN A 186 0.14 0.78 -2.88
C GLN A 186 -0.94 -0.01 -3.61
N LYS A 187 -1.72 -0.84 -2.90
CA LYS A 187 -2.85 -1.57 -3.49
C LYS A 187 -4.02 -0.64 -3.78
N GLU A 188 -4.34 0.26 -2.85
CA GLU A 188 -5.47 1.20 -2.99
C GLU A 188 -5.27 2.15 -4.17
N ALA A 189 -4.03 2.55 -4.46
CA ALA A 189 -3.66 3.26 -5.68
C ALA A 189 -4.05 2.46 -6.93
N PHE A 190 -3.69 1.17 -6.98
CA PHE A 190 -4.04 0.29 -8.09
C PHE A 190 -5.55 0.07 -8.22
N PHE A 191 -6.25 -0.17 -7.11
CA PHE A 191 -7.71 -0.31 -7.07
C PHE A 191 -8.41 0.94 -7.61
N SER A 192 -7.86 2.11 -7.27
CA SER A 192 -8.31 3.42 -7.74
C SER A 192 -7.86 3.76 -9.16
N ARG A 193 -7.04 2.91 -9.80
CA ARG A 193 -6.44 3.11 -11.12
C ARG A 193 -5.59 4.38 -11.20
N VAL A 194 -4.86 4.68 -10.12
CA VAL A 194 -3.90 5.78 -10.03
C VAL A 194 -2.49 5.20 -10.00
N PRO A 195 -1.55 5.73 -10.82
CA PRO A 195 -0.17 5.25 -10.80
C PRO A 195 0.48 5.49 -9.44
N CYS A 196 1.34 4.56 -9.03
CA CYS A 196 2.00 4.57 -7.74
C CYS A 196 3.53 4.65 -7.89
N VAL A 197 4.17 5.44 -7.03
CA VAL A 197 5.61 5.40 -6.79
C VAL A 197 5.85 5.02 -5.35
N THR A 198 6.46 3.86 -5.15
CA THR A 198 6.78 3.34 -3.83
C THR A 198 8.14 3.85 -3.38
N LEU A 199 8.15 4.63 -2.29
CA LEU A 199 9.33 5.25 -1.69
C LEU A 199 10.11 4.26 -0.80
N ARG A 200 10.41 3.08 -1.36
CA ARG A 200 11.07 1.96 -0.69
C ARG A 200 12.01 1.25 -1.66
N ASP A 201 12.93 0.48 -1.10
CA ASP A 201 13.87 -0.34 -1.88
C ASP A 201 13.18 -1.57 -2.49
N GLU A 202 12.11 -2.04 -1.85
CA GLU A 202 11.38 -3.23 -2.24
C GLU A 202 9.88 -3.12 -1.92
N THR A 203 9.11 -4.04 -2.48
CA THR A 203 7.68 -4.20 -2.18
C THR A 203 7.27 -5.65 -2.26
N GLU A 204 6.27 -6.00 -1.48
CA GLU A 204 5.56 -7.27 -1.54
C GLU A 204 4.64 -7.39 -2.77
N TRP A 205 4.23 -6.25 -3.33
CA TRP A 205 3.31 -6.18 -4.47
C TRP A 205 4.09 -6.21 -5.79
N VAL A 206 4.94 -7.22 -5.95
CA VAL A 206 5.85 -7.34 -7.10
C VAL A 206 5.11 -7.40 -8.43
N GLU A 207 3.90 -7.96 -8.43
CA GLU A 207 3.01 -7.99 -9.58
C GLU A 207 2.60 -6.58 -10.07
N LEU A 208 2.44 -5.61 -9.17
CA LEU A 208 2.11 -4.23 -9.54
C LEU A 208 3.28 -3.51 -10.18
N VAL A 209 4.50 -3.84 -9.76
CA VAL A 209 5.72 -3.33 -10.38
C VAL A 209 5.92 -3.94 -11.76
N ALA A 210 5.79 -5.27 -11.87
CA ALA A 210 5.88 -5.98 -13.15
C ALA A 210 4.82 -5.50 -14.15
N ALA A 211 3.64 -5.17 -13.66
CA ALA A 211 2.55 -4.62 -14.46
C ALA A 211 2.68 -3.13 -14.79
N GLY A 212 3.68 -2.41 -14.28
CA GLY A 212 3.90 -0.99 -14.54
C GLY A 212 2.96 -0.02 -13.81
N TRP A 213 2.11 -0.52 -12.92
CA TRP A 213 1.24 0.30 -12.06
C TRP A 213 1.98 0.95 -10.91
N ASN A 214 3.02 0.28 -10.43
CA ASN A 214 3.86 0.75 -9.35
C ASN A 214 5.31 0.84 -9.81
N ARG A 215 6.07 1.80 -9.29
CA ARG A 215 7.51 1.91 -9.51
C ARG A 215 8.21 2.06 -8.17
N LEU A 216 9.25 1.27 -7.95
CA LEU A 216 10.12 1.45 -6.79
C LEU A 216 11.02 2.65 -7.03
N ALA A 217 11.06 3.55 -6.06
CA ALA A 217 11.96 4.69 -6.01
C ALA A 217 12.73 4.63 -4.69
N PRO A 218 13.84 3.86 -4.62
CA PRO A 218 14.72 3.84 -3.47
C PRO A 218 15.11 5.28 -3.07
N PRO A 219 14.84 5.69 -1.81
CA PRO A 219 15.18 7.00 -1.26
C PRO A 219 16.67 7.31 -1.11
N THR A 220 17.49 6.95 -2.09
CA THR A 220 18.94 7.17 -2.09
C THR A 220 19.34 8.51 -2.70
N SER A 221 18.48 9.10 -3.55
CA SER A 221 18.66 10.45 -4.08
C SER A 221 17.33 11.13 -4.41
N THR A 222 17.33 12.46 -4.32
CA THR A 222 16.21 13.32 -4.69
C THR A 222 15.84 13.14 -6.16
N GLU A 223 16.85 13.10 -7.03
CA GLU A 223 16.68 13.04 -8.48
C GLU A 223 15.99 11.74 -8.91
N ASN A 224 16.33 10.61 -8.28
CA ASN A 224 15.72 9.33 -8.57
C ASN A 224 14.21 9.34 -8.29
N ILE A 225 13.81 9.89 -7.14
CA ILE A 225 12.39 10.01 -6.77
C ILE A 225 11.65 10.93 -7.76
N VAL A 226 12.24 12.08 -8.09
CA VAL A 226 11.65 13.03 -9.05
C VAL A 226 11.48 12.39 -10.43
N GLU A 227 12.48 11.68 -10.93
CA GLU A 227 12.40 11.00 -12.24
C GLU A 227 11.42 9.83 -12.22
N ALA A 228 11.34 9.06 -11.13
CA ALA A 228 10.34 8.00 -10.98
C ALA A 228 8.90 8.55 -11.02
N VAL A 229 8.65 9.69 -10.34
CA VAL A 229 7.36 10.38 -10.37
C VAL A 229 7.04 10.93 -11.76
N LYS A 230 8.01 11.57 -12.44
CA LYS A 230 7.83 12.05 -13.81
C LYS A 230 7.50 10.91 -14.77
N ALA A 231 8.25 9.81 -14.71
CA ALA A 231 8.04 8.64 -15.55
C ALA A 231 6.67 8.00 -15.30
N ALA A 232 6.21 7.98 -14.05
CA ALA A 232 4.90 7.47 -13.69
C ALA A 232 3.74 8.39 -14.13
N LEU A 233 3.89 9.71 -14.04
CA LEU A 233 2.93 10.67 -14.59
C LEU A 233 2.86 10.60 -16.12
N ALA A 234 3.98 10.34 -16.78
CA ALA A 234 4.06 10.20 -18.23
C ALA A 234 3.53 8.87 -18.75
N SER A 235 3.50 7.82 -17.92
CA SER A 235 2.87 6.56 -18.33
C SER A 235 1.36 6.73 -18.43
N GLY A 236 0.81 6.48 -19.62
CA GLY A 236 -0.62 6.37 -19.83
C GLY A 236 -1.25 5.25 -18.99
N LYS A 237 -2.57 5.11 -19.06
CA LYS A 237 -3.30 4.07 -18.30
C LYS A 237 -2.76 2.69 -18.66
N VAL A 238 -2.08 2.06 -17.70
CA VAL A 238 -1.41 0.77 -17.85
C VAL A 238 -2.44 -0.36 -17.70
N MET A 239 -2.25 -1.49 -18.38
CA MET A 239 -2.97 -2.74 -18.15
C MET A 239 -2.06 -3.69 -17.38
N PRO A 240 -2.57 -4.52 -16.44
CA PRO A 240 -3.94 -5.04 -16.32
C PRO A 240 -4.80 -4.28 -15.30
N LYS A 241 -6.08 -4.64 -15.15
CA LYS A 241 -7.01 -4.03 -14.18
C LYS A 241 -6.99 -4.76 -12.83
N PRO A 242 -7.51 -4.15 -11.75
CA PRO A 242 -7.66 -4.83 -10.45
C PRO A 242 -8.26 -6.23 -10.51
N ASP A 243 -9.33 -6.39 -11.29
CA ASP A 243 -10.04 -7.65 -11.51
C ASP A 243 -9.15 -8.80 -12.01
N ASP A 244 -8.08 -8.46 -12.72
CA ASP A 244 -7.14 -9.42 -13.30
C ASP A 244 -6.13 -9.96 -12.26
N ILE A 245 -5.97 -9.27 -11.11
CA ILE A 245 -4.94 -9.58 -10.10
C ILE A 245 -5.55 -9.95 -8.74
N TYR A 246 -6.45 -9.11 -8.21
CA TYR A 246 -6.92 -9.19 -6.83
C TYR A 246 -8.37 -9.71 -6.70
N GLY A 247 -8.96 -10.24 -7.76
CA GLY A 247 -10.34 -10.74 -7.78
C GLY A 247 -11.36 -9.65 -8.08
N ARG A 248 -12.66 -9.96 -7.93
CA ARG A 248 -13.75 -9.14 -8.48
C ARG A 248 -14.48 -8.28 -7.44
N GLY A 249 -13.91 -8.12 -6.26
CA GLY A 249 -14.60 -7.50 -5.11
C GLY A 249 -15.59 -8.46 -4.42
N ASP A 250 -15.34 -9.77 -4.52
CA ASP A 250 -16.12 -10.86 -3.93
C ASP A 250 -15.30 -11.70 -2.92
N ALA A 251 -14.15 -11.21 -2.46
CA ALA A 251 -13.23 -11.96 -1.61
C ALA A 251 -13.83 -12.31 -0.24
N ALA A 252 -14.59 -11.40 0.37
CA ALA A 252 -15.25 -11.62 1.65
C ALA A 252 -16.20 -12.83 1.60
N TRP A 253 -16.99 -12.96 0.52
CA TRP A 253 -17.87 -14.10 0.31
C TRP A 253 -17.10 -15.40 0.14
N ARG A 254 -16.04 -15.38 -0.68
CA ARG A 254 -15.17 -16.55 -0.91
C ARG A 254 -14.43 -16.98 0.34
N ILE A 255 -14.04 -16.04 1.20
CA ILE A 255 -13.46 -16.32 2.52
C ILE A 255 -14.49 -17.05 3.40
N VAL A 256 -15.74 -16.57 3.47
CA VAL A 256 -16.79 -17.22 4.26
C VAL A 256 -17.08 -18.64 3.76
N GLU A 257 -17.12 -18.85 2.43
CA GLU A 257 -17.26 -20.18 1.83
C GLU A 257 -16.10 -21.11 2.23
N ALA A 258 -14.86 -20.64 2.10
CA ALA A 258 -13.67 -21.41 2.49
C ALA A 258 -13.64 -21.74 3.99
N LEU A 259 -14.09 -20.82 4.85
CA LEU A 259 -14.22 -21.07 6.29
C LEU A 259 -15.32 -22.08 6.62
N ALA A 260 -16.42 -22.09 5.86
CA ALA A 260 -17.50 -23.07 6.05
C ALA A 260 -17.08 -24.49 5.62
N GLU A 261 -16.15 -24.61 4.67
CA GLU A 261 -15.49 -25.87 4.29
C GLU A 261 -14.49 -26.36 5.32
N LEU A 262 -13.93 -25.45 6.13
CA LEU A 262 -13.02 -25.74 7.23
C LEU A 262 -13.78 -26.41 8.40
N LYS A 263 -14.30 -27.61 8.17
CA LYS A 263 -14.96 -28.42 9.21
C LYS A 263 -13.92 -29.16 10.06
N LYS A 264 -14.18 -29.09 11.37
CA LYS A 264 -13.46 -29.64 12.53
C LYS A 264 -12.63 -30.90 12.30
#